data_AF-A0A2D8PAE9-F1
#
_entry.id   AF-A0A2D8PAE9-F1
#
_cell.length_a   1.000
_cell.length_b   1.000
_cell.length_c   1.000
_cell.angle_alpha   90.00
_cell.angle_beta   90.00
_cell.angle_gamma   90.00
#
_symmetry.space_group_name_H-M   'P 1'
#
loop_
_entity.id
_entity.type
_entity.pdbx_description
1 polymer ?
#
loop_
_entity_poly.entity_id
_entity_poly.type
_entity_poly.pdbx_seq_one_letter_code
_entity_poly.pdbx_strand_id
1 'polypeptide(L)' 'MNIERLIMMVVRMVMGRAVNRGVNAGIDYASRRGKTREEMTPEERASAKSAKQAARRAKQGAKLARRIR' A
#
# COMPACT_ATOMS: atom_id res chain seq x y z
N MET A 1 -6.23 -31.98 14.31
CA MET A 1 -6.01 -30.65 13.70
C MET A 1 -6.99 -29.69 14.36
N ASN A 2 -6.50 -28.75 15.17
CA ASN A 2 -7.40 -27.90 15.97
C ASN A 2 -8.04 -26.83 15.10
N ILE A 3 -9.37 -26.83 15.07
CA ILE A 3 -10.19 -25.81 14.41
C ILE A 3 -9.80 -24.40 14.88
N GLU A 4 -9.36 -24.24 16.13
CA GLU A 4 -8.85 -22.96 16.65
C GLU A 4 -7.61 -22.45 15.90
N ARG A 5 -6.71 -23.34 15.47
CA ARG A 5 -5.55 -22.95 14.65
C ARG A 5 -5.99 -22.52 13.25
N LEU A 6 -7.01 -23.18 12.69
CA LEU A 6 -7.58 -22.82 11.39
C LEU A 6 -8.24 -21.42 11.46
N ILE A 7 -9.03 -21.16 12.50
CA ILE A 7 -9.69 -19.86 12.72
C ILE A 7 -8.64 -18.77 12.93
N MET A 8 -7.62 -18.98 13.78
CA MET A 8 -6.54 -18.00 13.97
C MET A 8 -5.78 -17.69 12.68
N MET A 9 -5.57 -18.69 11.82
CA MET A 9 -4.95 -18.49 10.51
C MET A 9 -5.84 -17.66 9.57
N VAL A 10 -7.14 -17.95 9.52
CA VAL A 10 -8.11 -17.21 8.69
C VAL A 10 -8.23 -15.77 9.17
N VAL A 11 -8.41 -15.54 10.48
CA VAL A 11 -8.49 -14.20 11.06
C VAL A 11 -7.21 -13.42 10.77
N ARG A 12 -6.02 -13.99 10.97
CA ARG A 12 -4.76 -13.30 10.63
C ARG A 12 -4.66 -12.96 9.15
N MET A 13 -5.09 -13.85 8.27
CA MET A 13 -5.09 -13.58 6.82
C MET A 13 -6.07 -12.47 6.44
N VAL A 14 -7.27 -12.47 7.01
CA VAL A 14 -8.31 -11.47 6.72
C VAL A 14 -7.94 -10.13 7.33
N MET A 15 -7.55 -10.10 8.61
CA MET A 15 -7.10 -8.89 9.32
C MET A 15 -5.88 -8.29 8.62
N GLY A 16 -4.90 -9.12 8.25
CA GLY A 16 -3.73 -8.69 7.50
C GLY A 16 -4.09 -8.09 6.14
N ARG A 17 -5.03 -8.70 5.40
CA ARG A 17 -5.49 -8.14 4.11
C ARG A 17 -6.33 -6.88 4.27
N ALA A 18 -7.19 -6.81 5.29
CA ALA A 18 -8.05 -5.67 5.58
C ALA A 18 -7.22 -4.46 6.02
N VAL A 19 -6.27 -4.65 6.95
CA VAL A 19 -5.33 -3.61 7.37
C VAL A 19 -4.46 -3.18 6.20
N ASN A 20 -3.90 -4.10 5.42
CA ASN A 20 -3.10 -3.71 4.26
C ASN A 20 -3.92 -2.95 3.20
N ARG A 21 -5.18 -3.33 2.93
CA ARG A 21 -6.05 -2.59 2.02
C ARG A 21 -6.47 -1.24 2.59
N GLY A 22 -6.87 -1.19 3.86
CA GLY A 22 -7.30 0.03 4.54
C GLY A 22 -6.18 1.04 4.69
N VAL A 23 -4.97 0.61 5.04
CA VAL A 23 -3.78 1.48 5.11
C VAL A 23 -3.39 1.96 3.71
N ASN A 24 -3.36 1.08 2.70
CA ASN A 24 -3.06 1.52 1.33
C ASN A 24 -4.12 2.48 0.78
N ALA A 25 -5.41 2.22 1.02
CA ALA A 25 -6.50 3.11 0.61
C ALA A 25 -6.48 4.43 1.37
N GLY A 26 -6.20 4.41 2.68
CA GLY A 26 -6.09 5.60 3.52
C GLY A 26 -4.89 6.47 3.14
N ILE A 27 -3.73 5.86 2.83
CA ILE A 27 -2.56 6.57 2.33
C ILE A 27 -2.78 7.09 0.91
N ASP A 28 -3.38 6.31 0.00
CA ASP A 28 -3.75 6.80 -1.34
C ASP A 28 -4.76 7.95 -1.25
N TYR A 29 -5.72 7.88 -0.33
CA TYR A 29 -6.71 8.93 -0.09
C TYR A 29 -6.07 10.19 0.51
N ALA A 30 -5.22 10.04 1.52
CA ALA A 30 -4.50 11.15 2.15
C ALA A 30 -3.51 11.82 1.18
N SER A 31 -2.78 11.02 0.40
CA SER A 31 -1.84 11.53 -0.60
C SER A 31 -2.53 12.20 -1.79
N ARG A 32 -3.75 11.80 -2.12
CA ARG A 32 -4.59 12.47 -3.14
C ARG A 32 -5.52 13.53 -2.55
N ARG A 33 -5.44 13.79 -1.24
CA ARG A 33 -6.28 14.75 -0.52
C ARG A 33 -7.79 14.53 -0.76
N GLY A 34 -8.19 13.28 -1.01
CA GLY A 34 -9.55 12.88 -1.34
C GLY A 34 -9.97 13.00 -2.81
N LYS A 35 -9.11 13.47 -3.72
CA LYS A 35 -9.44 13.57 -5.15
C LYS A 35 -9.29 12.22 -5.86
N THR A 36 -10.30 11.85 -6.64
CA THR A 36 -10.23 10.66 -7.51
C THR A 36 -9.28 10.90 -8.69
N ARG A 37 -8.88 9.82 -9.38
CA ARG A 37 -7.95 9.90 -10.53
C ARG A 37 -8.47 10.78 -11.67
N GLU A 38 -9.79 10.89 -11.76
CA GLU A 38 -10.53 11.64 -12.76
C GLU A 38 -10.59 13.14 -12.41
N GLU A 39 -10.61 13.47 -11.12
CA GLU A 39 -10.60 14.84 -10.60
C GLU A 39 -9.20 15.47 -10.50
N MET A 40 -8.14 14.67 -10.66
CA MET A 40 -6.77 15.20 -10.66
C MET A 40 -6.51 16.02 -11.92
N THR A 41 -6.08 17.27 -11.74
CA THR A 41 -5.62 18.12 -12.84
C THR A 41 -4.38 17.51 -13.53
N PRO A 42 -4.07 17.88 -14.78
CA PRO A 42 -2.88 17.37 -15.48
C PRO A 42 -1.58 17.59 -14.69
N GLU A 43 -1.48 18.69 -13.96
CA GLU A 43 -0.33 19.04 -13.11
C GLU A 43 -0.25 18.14 -11.87
N GLU A 44 -1.38 17.88 -11.19
CA GLU A 44 -1.45 16.94 -10.07
C GLU A 44 -1.07 15.51 -10.51
N ARG A 45 -1.44 15.13 -11.74
CA ARG A 45 -1.03 13.85 -12.36
C ARG A 45 0.47 13.76 -12.59
N ALA A 46 1.13 14.85 -12.98
CA ALA A 46 2.58 14.91 -13.17
C ALA A 46 3.33 14.78 -11.84
N SER A 47 2.86 15.49 -10.81
CA SER A 47 3.33 15.36 -9.42
C SER A 47 3.16 13.93 -8.88
N ALA A 48 1.99 13.32 -9.09
CA ALA A 48 1.76 11.94 -8.68
C ALA A 48 2.69 10.94 -9.40
N LYS A 49 3.01 11.17 -10.68
CA LYS A 49 3.94 10.33 -11.45
C LYS A 49 5.36 10.42 -10.88
N SER A 50 5.86 11.62 -10.59
CA SER A 50 7.21 11.80 -10.01
C SER A 50 7.31 11.18 -8.62
N ALA A 51 6.30 11.40 -7.76
CA ALA A 51 6.21 10.78 -6.44
C ALA A 51 6.18 9.24 -6.54
N LYS A 52 5.41 8.67 -7.48
CA LYS A 52 5.36 7.22 -7.72
C LYS A 52 6.72 6.67 -8.17
N GLN A 53 7.48 7.42 -8.97
CA GLN A 53 8.80 7.03 -9.42
C GLN A 53 9.82 7.03 -8.26
N ALA A 54 9.78 8.05 -7.41
CA ALA A 54 10.58 8.11 -6.18
C ALA A 54 10.25 6.93 -5.24
N ALA A 55 8.96 6.67 -5.01
CA ALA A 55 8.51 5.54 -4.19
C ALA A 55 8.94 4.18 -4.75
N ARG A 56 8.99 4.02 -6.09
CA ARG A 56 9.51 2.79 -6.73
C ARG A 56 11.00 2.59 -6.45
N ARG A 57 11.81 3.64 -6.58
CA ARG A 57 13.26 3.59 -6.26
C ARG A 57 13.48 3.25 -4.79
N ALA A 58 12.74 3.90 -3.88
CA ALA A 58 12.79 3.59 -2.46
C ALA A 58 12.42 2.12 -2.17
N LYS A 59 11.36 1.59 -2.79
CA LYS A 59 10.99 0.17 -2.67
C LYS A 59 12.08 -0.78 -3.19
N GLN A 60 12.75 -0.44 -4.28
CA GLN A 60 13.86 -1.24 -4.81
C GLN A 60 15.03 -1.28 -3.84
N GLY A 61 15.42 -0.14 -3.27
CA GLY A 61 16.46 -0.07 -2.23
C GLY A 61 16.09 -0.85 -0.98
N ALA A 62 14.86 -0.69 -0.49
CA ALA A 62 14.36 -1.44 0.67
C ALA A 62 14.29 -2.96 0.40
N LYS A 63 13.93 -3.38 -0.82
CA LYS A 63 13.91 -4.80 -1.22
C LYS A 63 15.32 -5.38 -1.27
N LEU A 64 16.30 -4.62 -1.71
CA LEU A 64 17.70 -5.02 -1.69
C LEU A 64 18.21 -5.14 -0.25
N ALA A 65 17.93 -4.15 0.60
CA ALA A 65 18.28 -4.18 2.02
C ALA A 65 17.69 -5.40 2.76
N ARG A 66 16.44 -5.77 2.44
CA ARG A 66 15.78 -6.98 2.99
C ARG A 66 16.35 -8.31 2.48
N ARG A 67 17.12 -8.30 1.39
CA ARG A 67 17.81 -9.50 0.89
C ARG A 67 19.22 -9.65 1.48
N ILE A 68 19.80 -8.55 1.94
CA ILE A 68 21.12 -8.50 2.56
C ILE A 68 21.04 -8.81 4.07
N ARG A 69 19.92 -8.45 4.72
CA ARG A 69 19.59 -8.88 6.08
C ARG A 69 19.03 -10.29 6.10
#